data_AF-A0A2T1ENH1-F1
#
_entry.id   AF-A0A2T1ENH1-F1
#
_cell.length_a   1.000
_cell.length_b   1.000
_cell.length_c   1.000
_cell.angle_alpha   90.00
_cell.angle_beta   90.00
_cell.angle_gamma   90.00
#
_symmetry.space_group_name_H-M   'P 1'
#
loop_
_entity.id
_entity.type
_entity.pdbx_description
1 polymer ?
#
loop_
_entity_poly.entity_id
_entity_poly.type
_entity_poly.pdbx_seq_one_letter_code
_entity_poly.pdbx_strand_id
1 'polypeptide(L)'
;MVYAENWSQPSILELARSGNFQALNYWIDSLLRPEGIYARVEQAQAGCVQILVEFQRELAPDNTLLGSTLREGLVKFICHQLWRLNSPAVEGVRIHARLAGEPEILWKQSVRIVTPANSRQRRYRSLLVVDWVKFKTYRSLLLVGSALASFILGCWVTYHEALALRSISVSPYQQAAAMSGPPPKRPDAVQAALEVVPVVQQKQVANPYDPTVTLMFGGNVNLLDAIGASSGNDYDWAFANMDEYRQADVAMVNLENPLTSSTLNPGKKQLNFKANPESVKVLTAGGVDIVNLANSHAMDYEEPGLVDTINTLNNAGIGHLGAGRNIKEARRPDIIEVKGQRIAYLGYYDADLHAADQGKAGINSRRNNRVAEDIRALRGQVDWIIVNYHWGVELADYPGDWQIDLARFTIDQGADLVVGHHPHVLQGAEVYKGRPIVYSLGNFIFGANARSDYDTAVLKVSLKDRNM
;
A
#
# COMPACT_ATOMS: atom_id res chain seq x y z
N MET A 1 25.80 -10.97 39.07
CA MET A 1 25.39 -9.61 39.49
C MET A 1 25.03 -8.82 38.25
N VAL A 2 23.74 -8.41 38.20
CA VAL A 2 23.13 -7.28 37.50
C VAL A 2 23.34 -7.15 35.98
N TYR A 3 22.31 -7.60 35.24
CA TYR A 3 21.91 -7.07 33.93
C TYR A 3 21.41 -5.62 34.12
N ALA A 4 21.84 -4.70 33.27
CA ALA A 4 21.24 -3.37 33.15
C ALA A 4 20.30 -3.36 31.94
N GLU A 5 18.99 -3.30 32.22
CA GLU A 5 17.94 -3.05 31.25
C GLU A 5 18.04 -1.59 30.76
N ASN A 6 18.32 -1.38 29.47
CA ASN A 6 18.09 -0.09 28.84
C ASN A 6 16.62 0.02 28.48
N TRP A 7 15.81 0.60 29.38
CA TRP A 7 14.45 1.00 29.08
C TRP A 7 14.51 2.20 28.13
N SER A 8 14.13 2.01 26.87
CA SER A 8 13.95 3.10 25.92
C SER A 8 12.87 4.05 26.47
N GLN A 9 13.23 5.33 26.63
CA GLN A 9 12.27 6.34 27.05
C GLN A 9 11.30 6.59 25.88
N PRO A 10 9.98 6.55 26.10
CA PRO A 10 9.01 6.77 25.04
C PRO A 10 9.15 8.18 24.46
N SER A 11 9.06 8.29 23.15
CA SER A 11 9.09 9.56 22.44
C SER A 11 7.91 10.45 22.83
N ILE A 12 8.04 11.76 22.60
CA ILE A 12 6.96 12.73 22.86
C ILE A 12 5.69 12.34 22.11
N LEU A 13 5.81 11.80 20.89
CA LEU A 13 4.66 11.38 20.10
C LEU A 13 3.96 10.14 20.70
N GLU A 14 4.72 9.17 21.21
CA GLU A 14 4.16 7.99 21.89
C GLU A 14 3.49 8.37 23.21
N LEU A 15 4.13 9.26 23.98
CA LEU A 15 3.54 9.82 25.19
C LEU A 15 2.24 10.58 24.86
N ALA A 16 2.25 11.46 23.85
CA ALA A 16 1.05 12.17 23.41
C ALA A 16 -0.06 11.19 22.95
N ARG A 17 0.30 10.13 22.22
CA ARG A 17 -0.63 9.09 21.77
C ARG A 17 -1.24 8.31 22.94
N SER A 18 -0.50 8.10 24.02
CA SER A 18 -1.02 7.48 25.25
C SER A 18 -1.99 8.39 26.03
N GLY A 19 -2.15 9.65 25.61
CA GLY A 19 -2.95 10.65 26.30
C GLY A 19 -2.17 11.42 27.37
N ASN A 20 -0.83 11.36 27.37
CA ASN A 20 0.00 12.18 28.25
C ASN A 20 -0.18 13.67 27.89
N PHE A 21 -0.74 14.41 28.83
CA PHE A 21 -1.12 15.81 28.66
C PHE A 21 0.06 16.72 28.32
N GLN A 22 1.19 16.56 29.01
CA GLN A 22 2.37 17.42 28.81
C GLN A 22 2.99 17.20 27.42
N ALA A 23 3.05 15.94 27.00
CA ALA A 23 3.52 15.58 25.68
C ALA A 23 2.58 16.08 24.57
N LEU A 24 1.26 15.96 24.78
CA LEU A 24 0.25 16.46 23.84
C LEU A 24 0.29 18.00 23.72
N ASN A 25 0.51 18.69 24.84
CA ASN A 25 0.73 20.14 24.86
C ASN A 25 1.97 20.55 24.07
N TYR A 26 3.12 19.95 24.37
CA TYR A 26 4.36 20.24 23.68
C TYR A 26 4.25 19.97 22.17
N TRP A 27 3.66 18.83 21.81
CA TRP A 27 3.51 18.43 20.41
C TRP A 27 2.63 19.39 19.61
N ILE A 28 1.44 19.74 20.11
CA ILE A 28 0.53 20.65 19.38
C ILE A 28 1.14 22.05 19.25
N ASP A 29 1.76 22.56 20.31
CA ASP A 29 2.43 23.86 20.26
C ASP A 29 3.58 23.86 19.25
N SER A 30 4.38 22.80 19.19
CA SER A 30 5.47 22.67 18.22
C SER A 30 5.02 22.71 16.76
N LEU A 31 3.78 22.29 16.48
CA LEU A 31 3.20 22.30 15.13
C LEU A 31 2.69 23.68 14.70
N LEU A 32 2.23 24.50 15.64
CA LEU A 32 1.57 25.78 15.35
C LEU A 32 2.51 26.98 15.53
N ARG A 33 3.51 26.85 16.40
CA ARG A 33 4.47 27.91 16.71
C ARG A 33 5.23 28.47 15.49
N PRO A 34 5.63 27.68 14.47
CA PRO A 34 6.26 28.21 13.26
C PRO A 34 5.37 29.19 12.47
N GLU A 35 4.05 29.06 12.60
CA GLU A 35 3.05 29.91 11.95
C GLU A 35 2.69 31.14 12.80
N GLY A 36 3.44 31.42 13.87
CA GLY A 36 3.17 32.54 14.78
C GLY A 36 1.95 32.34 15.69
N ILE A 37 1.44 31.10 15.78
CA ILE A 37 0.26 30.73 16.56
C ILE A 37 0.72 29.92 17.77
N TYR A 38 0.42 30.40 18.98
CA TYR A 38 0.75 29.68 20.21
C TYR A 38 -0.41 28.78 20.61
N ALA A 39 -0.12 27.54 21.02
CA ALA A 39 -1.14 26.63 21.50
C ALA A 39 -0.82 26.09 22.87
N ARG A 40 -1.85 25.99 23.71
CA ARG A 40 -1.77 25.40 25.04
C ARG A 40 -2.93 24.47 25.24
N VAL A 41 -2.65 23.27 25.72
CA VAL A 41 -3.69 22.38 26.21
C VAL A 41 -4.02 22.83 27.63
N GLU A 42 -5.26 23.26 27.87
CA GLU A 42 -5.68 23.82 29.17
C GLU A 42 -6.25 22.77 30.10
N GLN A 43 -6.98 21.79 29.55
CA GLN A 43 -7.65 20.76 30.32
C GLN A 43 -7.88 19.52 29.46
N ALA A 44 -7.40 18.36 29.89
CA ALA A 44 -7.84 17.07 29.35
C ALA A 44 -8.97 16.55 30.25
N GLN A 45 -10.21 16.64 29.78
CA GLN A 45 -11.27 15.78 30.33
C GLN A 45 -11.12 14.40 29.68
N ALA A 46 -11.56 13.33 30.34
CA ALA A 46 -11.49 11.99 29.78
C ALA A 46 -12.11 11.96 28.37
N GLY A 47 -11.30 11.69 27.35
CA GLY A 47 -11.72 11.66 25.95
C GLY A 47 -11.81 13.02 25.24
N CYS A 48 -11.69 14.18 25.92
CA CYS A 48 -11.80 15.48 25.25
C CYS A 48 -10.66 16.44 25.64
N VAL A 49 -9.88 16.84 24.65
CA VAL A 49 -8.73 17.75 24.80
C VAL A 49 -9.20 19.19 24.58
N GLN A 50 -8.96 20.08 25.55
CA GLN A 50 -9.18 21.52 25.36
C GLN A 50 -7.88 22.21 24.98
N ILE A 51 -7.86 22.86 23.81
CA ILE A 51 -6.73 23.62 23.27
C ILE A 51 -7.12 25.09 23.23
N LEU A 52 -6.35 25.92 23.92
CA LEU A 52 -6.34 27.35 23.74
C LEU A 52 -5.31 27.71 22.66
N VAL A 53 -5.74 28.51 21.70
CA VAL A 53 -4.90 29.06 20.64
C VAL A 53 -4.85 30.57 20.80
N GLU A 54 -3.63 31.13 20.80
CA GLU A 54 -3.38 32.56 20.95
C GLU A 54 -2.77 33.13 19.69
N PHE A 55 -3.40 34.17 19.16
CA PHE A 55 -2.95 34.89 17.97
C PHE A 55 -2.24 36.19 18.38
N GLN A 56 -1.18 36.55 17.65
CA GLN A 56 -0.75 37.94 17.61
C GLN A 56 -1.80 38.79 16.88
N ARG A 57 -1.97 40.06 17.25
CA ARG A 57 -3.04 40.94 16.72
C ARG A 57 -3.10 40.99 15.19
N GLU A 58 -1.96 40.91 14.53
CA GLU A 58 -1.84 40.97 13.07
C GLU A 58 -2.29 39.68 12.36
N LEU A 59 -2.39 38.57 13.09
CA LEU A 59 -2.73 37.24 12.57
C LEU A 59 -4.10 36.75 13.05
N ALA A 60 -4.83 37.58 13.81
CA ALA A 60 -6.09 37.18 14.39
C ALA A 60 -7.20 37.11 13.31
N PRO A 61 -7.95 36.01 13.24
CA PRO A 61 -9.09 35.93 12.32
C PRO A 61 -10.14 36.96 12.75
N ASP A 62 -10.42 37.92 11.86
CA ASP A 62 -11.51 38.88 12.01
C ASP A 62 -12.84 38.30 11.48
N ASN A 63 -13.92 39.08 11.52
CA ASN A 63 -15.22 38.66 10.97
C ASN A 63 -15.31 38.78 9.44
N THR A 64 -14.19 38.94 8.73
CA THR A 64 -14.19 38.96 7.27
C THR A 64 -14.10 37.55 6.69
N LEU A 65 -14.35 37.41 5.39
CA LEU A 65 -14.21 36.15 4.63
C LEU A 65 -12.81 35.53 4.75
N LEU A 66 -11.78 36.36 4.88
CA LEU A 66 -10.40 35.90 5.03
C LEU A 66 -10.21 35.30 6.44
N GLY A 67 -10.72 35.98 7.47
CA GLY A 67 -10.72 35.51 8.86
C GLY A 67 -11.50 34.20 9.05
N SER A 68 -12.66 34.04 8.40
CA SER A 68 -13.40 32.77 8.44
C SER A 68 -12.64 31.61 7.79
N THR A 69 -11.91 31.88 6.70
CA THR A 69 -11.10 30.88 5.99
C THR A 69 -9.90 30.42 6.84
N LEU A 70 -9.24 31.36 7.52
CA LEU A 70 -8.15 31.06 8.45
C LEU A 70 -8.63 30.20 9.63
N ARG A 71 -9.77 30.56 10.22
CA ARG A 71 -10.41 29.77 11.29
C ARG A 71 -10.70 28.35 10.84
N GLU A 72 -11.33 28.16 9.69
CA GLU A 72 -11.63 26.83 9.16
C GLU A 72 -10.37 26.01 8.87
N GLY A 73 -9.36 26.64 8.27
CA GLY A 73 -8.08 26.00 7.96
C GLY A 73 -7.39 25.50 9.23
N LEU A 74 -7.33 26.33 10.27
CA LEU A 74 -6.74 25.97 11.56
C LEU A 74 -7.50 24.84 12.26
N VAL A 75 -8.84 24.91 12.30
CA VAL A 75 -9.66 23.84 12.88
C VAL A 75 -9.42 22.52 12.14
N LYS A 76 -9.42 22.53 10.80
CA LYS A 76 -9.15 21.35 9.98
C LYS A 76 -7.75 20.80 10.24
N PHE A 77 -6.74 21.67 10.33
CA PHE A 77 -5.37 21.27 10.63
C PHE A 77 -5.26 20.58 12.00
N ILE A 78 -5.75 21.22 13.07
CA ILE A 78 -5.70 20.65 14.43
C ILE A 78 -6.45 19.30 14.48
N CYS A 79 -7.64 19.23 13.87
CA CYS A 79 -8.41 17.99 13.84
C CYS A 79 -7.70 16.89 13.05
N HIS A 80 -7.07 17.23 11.93
CA HIS A 80 -6.31 16.29 11.12
C HIS A 80 -5.09 15.76 11.87
N GLN A 81 -4.34 16.62 12.58
CA GLN A 81 -3.21 16.20 13.41
C GLN A 81 -3.67 15.28 14.54
N LEU A 82 -4.71 15.64 15.29
CA LEU A 82 -5.27 14.79 16.35
C LEU A 82 -5.81 13.46 15.82
N TRP A 83 -6.36 13.45 14.60
CA TRP A 83 -6.77 12.22 13.93
C TRP A 83 -5.56 11.34 13.57
N ARG A 84 -4.50 11.92 13.00
CA ARG A 84 -3.24 11.23 12.67
C ARG A 84 -2.51 10.70 13.90
N LEU A 85 -2.63 11.38 15.05
CA LEU A 85 -2.09 10.91 16.33
C LEU A 85 -2.65 9.51 16.67
N ASN A 86 -3.88 9.20 16.20
CA ASN A 86 -4.59 7.93 16.39
C ASN A 86 -4.62 7.48 17.86
N SER A 87 -4.78 8.44 18.77
CA SER A 87 -4.85 8.17 20.21
C SER A 87 -6.21 7.58 20.59
N PRO A 88 -6.27 6.47 21.35
CA PRO A 88 -7.53 5.99 21.94
C PRO A 88 -8.03 6.91 23.06
N ALA A 89 -7.15 7.73 23.64
CA ALA A 89 -7.47 8.65 24.74
C ALA A 89 -8.11 9.97 24.27
N VAL A 90 -8.09 10.26 22.95
CA VAL A 90 -8.65 11.48 22.36
C VAL A 90 -9.88 11.12 21.52
N GLU A 91 -11.07 11.42 22.04
CA GLU A 91 -12.37 11.26 21.37
C GLU A 91 -12.92 12.58 20.79
N GLY A 92 -12.32 13.71 21.16
CA GLY A 92 -12.76 15.04 20.73
C GLY A 92 -11.81 16.15 21.16
N VAL A 93 -11.99 17.31 20.55
CA VAL A 93 -11.23 18.53 20.82
C VAL A 93 -12.15 19.74 21.00
N ARG A 94 -11.84 20.58 21.98
CA ARG A 94 -12.42 21.91 22.15
C ARG A 94 -11.34 22.96 21.92
N ILE A 95 -11.49 23.75 20.88
CA ILE A 95 -10.54 24.78 20.47
C ILE A 95 -11.12 26.13 20.90
N HIS A 96 -10.40 26.86 21.74
CA HIS A 96 -10.69 28.24 22.11
C HIS A 96 -9.64 29.14 21.48
N ALA A 97 -10.05 30.27 20.92
CA ALA A 97 -9.14 31.24 20.31
C ALA A 97 -9.20 32.58 21.02
N ARG A 98 -8.05 33.21 21.23
CA ARG A 98 -7.96 34.58 21.75
C ARG A 98 -6.78 35.36 21.20
N LEU A 99 -6.77 36.66 21.44
CA LEU A 99 -5.59 37.49 21.25
C LEU A 99 -4.59 37.26 22.38
N ALA A 100 -3.30 37.19 22.05
CA ALA A 100 -2.24 37.03 23.03
C ALA A 100 -2.26 38.19 24.04
N GLY A 101 -2.32 37.85 25.33
CA GLY A 101 -2.37 38.82 26.43
C GLY A 101 -3.77 39.38 26.74
N GLU A 102 -4.79 39.03 25.96
CA GLU A 102 -6.18 39.43 26.22
C GLU A 102 -6.98 38.27 26.86
N PRO A 103 -7.90 38.54 27.81
CA PRO A 103 -8.67 37.49 28.47
C PRO A 103 -9.87 37.01 27.63
N GLU A 104 -10.27 37.76 26.60
CA GLU A 104 -11.50 37.51 25.84
C GLU A 104 -11.32 36.41 24.77
N ILE A 105 -12.28 35.49 24.69
CA ILE A 105 -12.30 34.43 23.68
C ILE A 105 -12.99 34.94 22.41
N LEU A 106 -12.24 35.02 21.31
CA LEU A 106 -12.74 35.40 19.99
C LEU A 106 -13.76 34.39 19.46
N TRP A 107 -13.45 33.09 19.58
CA TRP A 107 -14.34 32.02 19.16
C TRP A 107 -14.03 30.69 19.85
N LYS A 108 -15.02 29.80 19.81
CA LYS A 108 -14.93 28.43 20.30
C LYS A 108 -15.40 27.45 19.23
N GLN A 109 -14.71 26.32 19.11
CA GLN A 109 -15.10 25.23 18.23
C GLN A 109 -14.92 23.90 18.93
N SER A 110 -15.95 23.07 18.92
CA SER A 110 -15.86 21.68 19.40
C SER A 110 -15.95 20.74 18.22
N VAL A 111 -15.04 19.77 18.13
CA VAL A 111 -15.03 18.77 17.07
C VAL A 111 -14.81 17.40 17.68
N ARG A 112 -15.61 16.43 17.26
CA ARG A 112 -15.42 15.04 17.64
C ARG A 112 -14.33 14.42 16.76
N ILE A 113 -13.40 13.72 17.38
CA ILE A 113 -12.29 13.06 16.68
C ILE A 113 -12.55 11.56 16.72
N VAL A 114 -12.88 10.97 15.58
CA VAL A 114 -13.11 9.53 15.46
C VAL A 114 -11.89 8.92 14.79
N THR A 115 -11.14 8.15 15.55
CA THR A 115 -9.95 7.44 15.07
C THR A 115 -10.22 5.94 15.07
N PRO A 116 -9.48 5.14 14.27
CA PRO A 116 -9.53 3.68 14.38
C PRO A 116 -9.36 3.20 15.82
N ALA A 117 -8.41 3.78 16.58
CA ALA A 117 -8.14 3.41 17.97
C ALA A 117 -9.34 3.61 18.91
N ASN A 118 -10.04 4.75 18.84
CA ASN A 118 -11.18 5.03 19.72
C ASN A 118 -12.51 4.43 19.22
N SER A 119 -12.60 4.06 17.94
CA SER A 119 -13.75 3.36 17.35
C SER A 119 -13.87 1.90 17.85
N ARG A 120 -12.73 1.20 18.01
CA ARG A 120 -12.67 -0.18 18.52
C ARG A 120 -13.11 -0.29 19.99
N GLN A 121 -12.72 0.67 20.82
CA GLN A 121 -13.08 0.71 22.25
C GLN A 121 -14.59 0.93 22.47
N ARG A 122 -15.24 1.69 21.59
CA ARG A 122 -16.70 1.84 21.55
C ARG A 122 -17.42 0.57 21.11
N ARG A 123 -16.89 -0.14 20.11
CA ARG A 123 -17.45 -1.41 19.64
C ARG A 123 -17.41 -2.47 20.74
N TYR A 124 -16.33 -2.52 21.53
CA TYR A 124 -16.23 -3.39 22.71
C TYR A 124 -17.21 -3.01 23.84
N ARG A 125 -17.41 -1.72 24.11
CA ARG A 125 -18.39 -1.26 25.11
C ARG A 125 -19.85 -1.50 24.70
N SER A 126 -20.18 -1.45 23.41
CA SER A 126 -21.54 -1.74 22.92
C SER A 126 -21.83 -3.25 22.78
N LEU A 127 -20.80 -4.06 22.49
CA LEU A 127 -20.92 -5.53 22.41
C LEU A 127 -21.25 -6.16 23.77
N LEU A 128 -20.65 -5.68 24.86
CA LEU A 128 -20.86 -6.21 26.22
C LEU A 128 -22.31 -6.10 26.72
N VAL A 129 -23.08 -5.12 26.25
CA VAL A 129 -24.50 -4.93 26.66
C VAL A 129 -25.46 -5.71 25.76
N VAL A 130 -25.08 -5.95 24.50
CA VAL A 130 -25.94 -6.61 23.49
C VAL A 130 -25.80 -8.14 23.52
N ASP A 131 -24.65 -8.67 23.92
CA ASP A 131 -24.38 -10.12 23.91
C ASP A 131 -25.12 -10.90 25.00
N TRP A 132 -25.42 -10.30 26.16
CA TRP A 132 -26.05 -11.04 27.26
C TRP A 132 -27.49 -11.47 26.97
N VAL A 133 -28.25 -10.65 26.23
CA VAL A 133 -29.64 -10.93 25.85
C VAL A 133 -29.72 -11.87 24.64
N LYS A 134 -28.80 -11.72 23.68
CA LYS A 134 -28.74 -12.58 22.49
C LYS A 134 -28.21 -13.99 22.79
N PHE A 135 -27.32 -14.14 23.77
CA PHE A 135 -26.77 -15.46 24.11
C PHE A 135 -27.82 -16.46 24.62
N LYS A 136 -28.85 -15.99 25.35
CA LYS A 136 -29.97 -16.84 25.82
C LYS A 136 -30.89 -17.30 24.68
N THR A 137 -31.14 -16.46 23.68
CA THR A 137 -31.98 -16.79 22.53
C THR A 137 -31.26 -17.68 21.52
N TYR A 138 -29.98 -17.41 21.23
CA TYR A 138 -29.18 -18.26 20.33
C TYR A 138 -28.92 -19.65 20.89
N ARG A 139 -28.71 -19.80 22.21
CA ARG A 139 -28.56 -21.12 22.85
C ARG A 139 -29.81 -21.99 22.73
N SER A 140 -30.99 -21.38 22.73
CA SER A 140 -32.27 -22.09 22.58
C SER A 140 -32.54 -22.49 21.12
N LEU A 141 -32.14 -21.65 20.16
CA LEU A 141 -32.26 -21.92 18.72
C LEU A 141 -31.25 -22.96 18.22
N LEU A 142 -30.03 -22.99 18.78
CA LEU A 142 -28.99 -23.98 18.44
C LEU A 142 -29.37 -25.42 18.85
N LEU A 143 -30.08 -25.58 19.97
CA LEU A 143 -30.52 -26.90 20.44
C LEU A 143 -31.70 -27.47 19.63
N VAL A 144 -32.55 -26.61 19.06
CA VAL A 144 -33.68 -27.04 18.22
C VAL A 144 -33.25 -27.20 16.75
N GLY A 145 -32.35 -26.35 16.26
CA GLY A 145 -31.83 -26.41 14.90
C GLY A 145 -30.92 -27.62 14.62
N SER A 146 -30.15 -28.07 15.61
CA SER A 146 -29.29 -29.25 15.46
C SER A 146 -30.10 -30.55 15.29
N ALA A 147 -31.21 -30.72 16.01
CA ALA A 147 -32.09 -31.88 15.87
C ALA A 147 -32.76 -31.94 14.49
N LEU A 148 -33.20 -30.80 13.96
CA LEU A 148 -33.82 -30.72 12.64
C LEU A 148 -32.81 -30.98 11.51
N ALA A 149 -31.59 -30.45 11.65
CA ALA A 149 -30.51 -30.67 10.69
C ALA A 149 -30.07 -32.13 10.66
N SER A 150 -29.95 -32.80 11.82
CA SER A 150 -29.63 -34.23 11.89
C SER A 150 -30.71 -35.11 11.27
N PHE A 151 -31.99 -34.75 11.40
CA PHE A 151 -33.09 -35.48 10.76
C PHE A 151 -33.07 -35.32 9.22
N ILE A 152 -32.88 -34.09 8.72
CA ILE A 152 -32.79 -33.81 7.27
C ILE A 152 -31.57 -34.50 6.67
N LEU A 153 -30.40 -34.43 7.33
CA LEU A 153 -29.19 -35.10 6.86
C LEU A 153 -29.37 -36.63 6.88
N GLY A 154 -30.04 -37.17 7.91
CA GLY A 154 -30.37 -38.58 8.01
C GLY A 154 -31.27 -39.05 6.85
N CYS A 155 -32.33 -38.30 6.53
CA CYS A 155 -33.21 -38.57 5.39
C CYS A 155 -32.48 -38.43 4.05
N TRP A 156 -31.57 -37.45 3.91
CA TRP A 156 -30.81 -37.23 2.69
C TRP A 156 -29.78 -38.34 2.43
N VAL A 157 -29.09 -38.82 3.47
CA VAL A 157 -28.16 -39.95 3.39
C VAL A 157 -28.91 -41.24 3.04
N THR A 158 -30.03 -41.54 3.70
CA THR A 158 -30.84 -42.73 3.35
C THR A 158 -31.41 -42.67 1.94
N TYR A 159 -31.81 -41.48 1.46
CA TYR A 159 -32.28 -41.29 0.09
C TYR A 159 -31.15 -41.53 -0.94
N HIS A 160 -29.93 -41.04 -0.67
CA HIS A 160 -28.80 -41.25 -1.57
C HIS A 160 -28.21 -42.66 -1.52
N GLU A 161 -28.22 -43.34 -0.36
CA GLU A 161 -27.88 -44.77 -0.28
C GLU A 161 -28.86 -45.64 -1.07
N ALA A 162 -30.17 -45.32 -1.03
CA ALA A 162 -31.19 -46.02 -1.82
C ALA A 162 -31.03 -45.79 -3.34
N LEU A 163 -30.51 -44.64 -3.76
CA LEU A 163 -30.17 -44.34 -5.15
C LEU A 163 -28.87 -45.02 -5.61
N ALA A 164 -27.85 -45.07 -4.75
CA ALA A 164 -26.56 -45.72 -5.04
C ALA A 164 -26.71 -47.24 -5.24
N LEU A 165 -27.66 -47.88 -4.56
CA LEU A 165 -28.00 -49.30 -4.75
C LEU A 165 -28.73 -49.59 -6.07
N ARG A 166 -29.16 -48.58 -6.84
CA ARG A 166 -29.83 -48.74 -8.14
C ARG A 166 -28.97 -48.36 -9.35
N SER A 167 -27.73 -47.90 -9.15
CA SER A 167 -26.82 -47.54 -10.24
C SER A 167 -25.49 -48.30 -10.13
N ILE A 168 -25.51 -49.59 -10.44
CA ILE A 168 -24.29 -50.29 -10.84
C ILE A 168 -24.23 -50.20 -12.36
N SER A 169 -23.52 -49.17 -12.84
CA SER A 169 -23.02 -49.12 -14.21
C SER A 169 -21.59 -48.58 -14.18
N VAL A 170 -20.70 -49.39 -14.75
CA VAL A 170 -19.26 -49.24 -14.84
C VAL A 170 -18.85 -47.86 -15.39
N SER A 171 -17.93 -47.16 -14.72
CA SER A 171 -17.29 -45.95 -15.24
C SER A 171 -15.94 -46.30 -15.89
N PRO A 172 -15.74 -46.03 -17.21
CA PRO A 172 -14.47 -46.23 -17.88
C PRO A 172 -13.53 -45.06 -17.59
N TYR A 173 -12.68 -45.19 -16.57
CA TYR A 173 -11.46 -44.37 -16.48
C TYR A 173 -10.35 -45.05 -17.30
N GLN A 174 -10.36 -44.82 -18.61
CA GLN A 174 -9.21 -44.94 -19.52
C GLN A 174 -9.65 -44.68 -20.97
N GLN A 175 -9.90 -43.43 -21.34
CA GLN A 175 -9.77 -42.95 -22.73
C GLN A 175 -10.02 -41.43 -22.81
N ALA A 176 -8.97 -40.65 -22.59
CA ALA A 176 -8.82 -39.31 -23.14
C ALA A 176 -7.32 -38.93 -23.15
N ALA A 177 -6.52 -39.80 -23.77
CA ALA A 177 -5.14 -39.51 -24.11
C ALA A 177 -4.95 -39.82 -25.59
N ALA A 178 -5.68 -39.09 -26.45
CA ALA A 178 -5.40 -38.99 -27.87
C ALA A 178 -6.19 -37.83 -28.46
N MET A 179 -5.48 -36.88 -29.08
CA MET A 179 -5.96 -35.87 -30.02
C MET A 179 -6.72 -34.66 -29.45
N SER A 180 -6.05 -33.85 -28.64
CA SER A 180 -6.23 -32.40 -28.75
C SER A 180 -5.08 -31.86 -29.60
N GLY A 181 -5.39 -31.23 -30.74
CA GLY A 181 -4.42 -30.35 -31.40
C GLY A 181 -3.91 -29.30 -30.41
N PRO A 182 -2.81 -28.58 -30.73
CA PRO A 182 -2.33 -27.51 -29.87
C PRO A 182 -3.51 -26.60 -29.48
N PRO A 183 -3.65 -26.25 -28.18
CA PRO A 183 -4.73 -25.37 -27.77
C PRO A 183 -4.72 -24.11 -28.64
N PRO A 184 -5.90 -23.56 -29.01
CA PRO A 184 -5.96 -22.38 -29.86
C PRO A 184 -5.06 -21.30 -29.29
N LYS A 185 -4.13 -20.79 -30.12
CA LYS A 185 -3.15 -19.78 -29.72
C LYS A 185 -3.91 -18.58 -29.16
N ARG A 186 -3.68 -18.24 -27.88
CA ARG A 186 -4.29 -17.06 -27.26
C ARG A 186 -3.87 -15.80 -28.05
N PRO A 187 -4.73 -14.77 -28.17
CA PRO A 187 -4.37 -13.53 -28.84
C PRO A 187 -3.11 -12.90 -28.22
N ASP A 188 -2.21 -12.36 -29.03
CA ASP A 188 -0.94 -11.74 -28.57
C ASP A 188 -1.16 -10.36 -27.88
N ALA A 189 -2.40 -10.04 -27.51
CA ALA A 189 -2.80 -8.82 -26.81
C ALA A 189 -3.99 -9.08 -25.86
N VAL A 190 -4.17 -8.21 -24.88
CA VAL A 190 -5.23 -8.26 -23.85
C VAL A 190 -5.98 -6.91 -23.82
N GLN A 191 -7.30 -6.94 -23.64
CA GLN A 191 -8.10 -5.74 -23.45
C GLN A 191 -7.95 -5.25 -22.00
N ALA A 192 -7.16 -4.19 -21.76
CA ALA A 192 -7.14 -3.47 -20.49
C ALA A 192 -8.28 -2.44 -20.43
N ALA A 193 -8.45 -1.77 -19.29
CA ALA A 193 -9.56 -0.84 -19.08
C ALA A 193 -9.59 0.32 -20.09
N LEU A 194 -8.42 0.83 -20.51
CA LEU A 194 -8.32 2.01 -21.35
C LEU A 194 -7.79 1.74 -22.77
N GLU A 195 -7.22 0.57 -23.04
CA GLU A 195 -6.71 0.19 -24.36
C GLU A 195 -6.44 -1.31 -24.48
N VAL A 196 -6.18 -1.76 -25.71
CA VAL A 196 -5.60 -3.08 -25.97
C VAL A 196 -4.09 -3.00 -25.74
N VAL A 197 -3.57 -3.89 -24.91
CA VAL A 197 -2.16 -3.93 -24.48
C VAL A 197 -1.50 -5.20 -25.02
N PRO A 198 -0.28 -5.13 -25.59
CA PRO A 198 0.43 -6.31 -26.07
C PRO A 198 0.81 -7.24 -24.91
N VAL A 199 0.89 -8.53 -25.21
CA VAL A 199 1.47 -9.53 -24.30
C VAL A 199 2.95 -9.67 -24.62
N VAL A 200 3.80 -9.32 -23.66
CA VAL A 200 5.26 -9.46 -23.77
C VAL A 200 5.65 -10.91 -23.46
N GLN A 201 6.42 -11.52 -24.36
CA GLN A 201 6.90 -12.89 -24.19
C GLN A 201 8.21 -12.88 -23.40
N GLN A 202 8.25 -13.57 -22.27
CA GLN A 202 9.46 -13.70 -21.46
C GLN A 202 10.43 -14.65 -22.17
N LYS A 203 11.56 -14.10 -22.63
CA LYS A 203 12.53 -14.84 -23.46
C LYS A 203 13.45 -15.72 -22.63
N GLN A 204 13.82 -15.28 -21.44
CA GLN A 204 14.71 -16.00 -20.54
C GLN A 204 13.87 -16.62 -19.44
N VAL A 205 13.86 -17.95 -19.38
CA VAL A 205 13.10 -18.70 -18.37
C VAL A 205 14.02 -19.71 -17.71
N ALA A 206 13.93 -19.82 -16.39
CA ALA A 206 14.69 -20.78 -15.61
C ALA A 206 14.04 -22.16 -15.78
N ASN A 207 14.80 -23.15 -16.26
CA ASN A 207 14.33 -24.51 -16.51
C ASN A 207 12.99 -24.57 -17.30
N PRO A 208 13.01 -24.49 -18.64
CA PRO A 208 11.80 -24.44 -19.47
C PRO A 208 10.93 -25.71 -19.40
N TYR A 209 11.44 -26.80 -18.82
CA TYR A 209 10.69 -28.05 -18.64
C TYR A 209 9.90 -28.11 -17.34
N ASP A 210 10.17 -27.21 -16.39
CA ASP A 210 9.36 -27.06 -15.18
C ASP A 210 8.25 -26.02 -15.43
N PRO A 211 6.96 -26.41 -15.38
CA PRO A 211 5.86 -25.48 -15.60
C PRO A 211 5.70 -24.45 -14.47
N THR A 212 6.40 -24.61 -13.34
CA THR A 212 6.41 -23.66 -12.23
C THR A 212 7.05 -22.35 -12.67
N VAL A 213 6.30 -21.24 -12.57
CA VAL A 213 6.84 -19.89 -12.80
C VAL A 213 7.31 -19.31 -11.48
N THR A 214 8.53 -18.79 -11.43
CA THR A 214 9.08 -18.11 -10.25
C THR A 214 9.08 -16.60 -10.45
N LEU A 215 8.44 -15.89 -9.53
CA LEU A 215 8.44 -14.43 -9.47
C LEU A 215 9.28 -13.94 -8.30
N MET A 216 10.00 -12.83 -8.48
CA MET A 216 10.78 -12.19 -7.44
C MET A 216 10.40 -10.73 -7.27
N PHE A 217 10.23 -10.28 -6.02
CA PHE A 217 9.87 -8.90 -5.70
C PHE A 217 10.82 -8.32 -4.66
N GLY A 218 11.33 -7.14 -4.97
CA GLY A 218 12.16 -6.35 -4.07
C GLY A 218 11.43 -5.14 -3.54
N GLY A 219 11.93 -4.65 -2.42
CA GLY A 219 11.52 -3.38 -1.85
C GLY A 219 11.93 -2.15 -2.69
N ASN A 220 12.00 -1.01 -2.01
CA ASN A 220 12.38 0.26 -2.63
C ASN A 220 13.82 0.22 -3.13
N VAL A 221 14.01 0.66 -4.38
CA VAL A 221 15.30 0.86 -5.02
C VAL A 221 15.49 2.35 -5.29
N ASN A 222 16.54 2.91 -4.71
CA ASN A 222 17.05 4.23 -5.00
C ASN A 222 18.51 4.09 -5.45
N LEU A 223 18.75 4.47 -6.70
CA LEU A 223 20.03 4.39 -7.39
C LEU A 223 20.83 5.69 -7.29
N LEU A 224 20.38 6.65 -6.46
CA LEU A 224 21.21 7.77 -6.02
C LEU A 224 22.51 7.19 -5.43
N ASP A 225 23.65 7.67 -5.90
CA ASP A 225 24.99 7.20 -5.52
C ASP A 225 25.38 5.76 -5.91
N ALA A 226 24.53 5.00 -6.62
CA ALA A 226 24.88 3.63 -7.08
C ALA A 226 26.13 3.59 -7.98
N ILE A 227 26.49 4.73 -8.59
CA ILE A 227 27.68 4.92 -9.42
C ILE A 227 28.74 5.81 -8.70
N GLY A 228 28.39 6.45 -7.58
CA GLY A 228 29.01 7.72 -7.17
C GLY A 228 30.15 7.69 -6.15
N ALA A 229 30.32 6.66 -5.32
CA ALA A 229 31.36 6.71 -4.27
C ALA A 229 32.10 5.40 -3.97
N SER A 230 31.53 4.22 -4.28
CA SER A 230 32.06 2.95 -3.74
C SER A 230 32.24 1.83 -4.77
N SER A 231 31.68 1.96 -5.97
CA SER A 231 31.45 0.81 -6.89
C SER A 231 32.14 0.90 -8.25
N GLY A 232 32.73 2.03 -8.66
CA GLY A 232 33.56 2.12 -9.88
C GLY A 232 33.06 1.32 -11.09
N ASN A 233 31.97 1.74 -11.73
CA ASN A 233 31.34 1.05 -12.88
C ASN A 233 30.97 -0.45 -12.66
N ASP A 234 31.07 -1.00 -11.45
CA ASP A 234 30.56 -2.32 -11.11
C ASP A 234 29.05 -2.25 -10.88
N TYR A 235 28.30 -2.53 -11.95
CA TYR A 235 26.84 -2.57 -11.92
C TYR A 235 26.27 -3.85 -11.29
N ASP A 236 27.09 -4.89 -11.10
CA ASP A 236 26.68 -6.17 -10.51
C ASP A 236 26.66 -6.13 -8.98
N TRP A 237 27.45 -5.23 -8.37
CA TRP A 237 27.63 -5.12 -6.92
C TRP A 237 26.32 -5.15 -6.12
N ALA A 238 25.29 -4.42 -6.56
CA ALA A 238 24.03 -4.29 -5.83
C ALA A 238 23.24 -5.61 -5.73
N PHE A 239 23.49 -6.56 -6.64
CA PHE A 239 22.86 -7.87 -6.70
C PHE A 239 23.84 -9.03 -6.47
N ALA A 240 25.09 -8.74 -6.09
CA ALA A 240 26.15 -9.74 -5.98
C ALA A 240 25.85 -10.86 -4.97
N ASN A 241 25.02 -10.58 -3.96
CA ASN A 241 24.58 -11.56 -2.95
C ASN A 241 23.11 -11.99 -3.13
N MET A 242 22.51 -11.73 -4.28
CA MET A 242 21.09 -11.99 -4.57
C MET A 242 20.93 -12.62 -5.96
N ASP A 243 21.69 -13.68 -6.24
CA ASP A 243 21.65 -14.40 -7.52
C ASP A 243 20.26 -14.94 -7.85
N GLU A 244 19.41 -15.14 -6.85
CA GLU A 244 18.02 -15.56 -7.00
C GLU A 244 17.20 -14.62 -7.87
N TYR A 245 17.56 -13.33 -7.97
CA TYR A 245 16.93 -12.40 -8.91
C TYR A 245 17.17 -12.82 -10.36
N ARG A 246 18.42 -13.12 -10.72
CA ARG A 246 18.79 -13.58 -12.07
C ARG A 246 18.24 -14.96 -12.40
N GLN A 247 17.89 -15.74 -11.37
CA GLN A 247 17.32 -17.09 -11.51
C GLN A 247 15.79 -17.10 -11.53
N ALA A 248 15.13 -15.99 -11.21
CA ALA A 248 13.68 -15.89 -11.31
C ALA A 248 13.25 -15.85 -12.78
N ASP A 249 12.04 -16.31 -13.08
CA ASP A 249 11.49 -16.19 -14.43
C ASP A 249 11.06 -14.74 -14.73
N VAL A 250 10.59 -14.03 -13.70
CA VAL A 250 10.28 -12.60 -13.76
C VAL A 250 10.66 -11.94 -12.43
N ALA A 251 11.46 -10.88 -12.47
CA ALA A 251 11.87 -10.13 -11.29
C ALA A 251 11.46 -8.65 -11.36
N MET A 252 11.05 -8.11 -10.20
CA MET A 252 10.51 -6.76 -10.09
C MET A 252 11.04 -6.03 -8.84
N VAL A 253 11.15 -4.70 -8.96
CA VAL A 253 11.44 -3.79 -7.84
C VAL A 253 10.57 -2.53 -7.89
N ASN A 254 10.50 -1.77 -6.80
CA ASN A 254 9.94 -0.41 -6.81
C ASN A 254 11.05 0.62 -7.03
N LEU A 255 11.10 1.25 -8.20
CA LEU A 255 12.14 2.24 -8.53
C LEU A 255 11.69 3.64 -8.07
N GLU A 256 12.27 4.11 -6.98
CA GLU A 256 11.85 5.32 -6.25
C GLU A 256 12.66 6.56 -6.63
N ASN A 257 13.48 6.52 -7.66
CA ASN A 257 14.15 7.71 -8.16
C ASN A 257 13.96 7.84 -9.69
N PRO A 258 13.80 9.07 -10.20
CA PRO A 258 13.94 9.34 -11.62
C PRO A 258 15.34 8.99 -12.13
N LEU A 259 15.39 8.46 -13.34
CA LEU A 259 16.58 8.25 -14.16
C LEU A 259 16.64 9.35 -15.21
N THR A 260 17.28 10.47 -14.88
CA THR A 260 17.20 11.69 -15.71
C THR A 260 18.49 12.51 -15.66
N SER A 261 18.79 13.19 -16.76
CA SER A 261 19.83 14.22 -16.83
C SER A 261 19.28 15.62 -16.54
N SER A 262 17.95 15.79 -16.50
CA SER A 262 17.25 17.07 -16.28
C SER A 262 17.80 17.84 -15.08
N THR A 263 18.01 19.14 -15.26
CA THR A 263 18.44 20.06 -14.21
C THR A 263 17.27 20.78 -13.53
N LEU A 264 16.03 20.47 -13.94
CA LEU A 264 14.83 21.06 -13.36
C LEU A 264 14.72 20.66 -11.89
N ASN A 265 14.84 21.62 -10.98
CA ASN A 265 14.64 21.42 -9.56
C ASN A 265 13.38 22.18 -9.13
N PRO A 266 12.24 21.50 -8.91
CA PRO A 266 10.99 22.18 -8.58
C PRO A 266 11.01 22.85 -7.20
N GLY A 267 12.05 22.63 -6.37
CA GLY A 267 12.29 23.37 -5.12
C GLY A 267 11.23 23.20 -4.03
N LYS A 268 10.28 22.26 -4.20
CA LYS A 268 9.07 22.13 -3.35
C LYS A 268 9.08 20.94 -2.38
N LYS A 269 10.09 20.06 -2.44
CA LYS A 269 10.23 18.90 -1.54
C LYS A 269 11.52 18.98 -0.73
N GLN A 270 11.50 18.40 0.47
CA GLN A 270 12.68 18.33 1.34
C GLN A 270 13.81 17.48 0.73
N LEU A 271 13.47 16.43 -0.03
CA LEU A 271 14.40 15.55 -0.73
C LEU A 271 13.88 15.30 -2.15
N ASN A 272 14.72 15.59 -3.15
CA ASN A 272 14.50 15.20 -4.55
C ASN A 272 15.54 14.13 -4.89
N PHE A 273 15.10 12.94 -5.29
CA PHE A 273 15.99 11.89 -5.75
C PHE A 273 16.29 12.03 -7.23
N LYS A 274 17.52 11.73 -7.62
CA LYS A 274 17.99 11.73 -9.01
C LYS A 274 19.09 10.71 -9.16
N ALA A 275 18.96 9.81 -10.14
CA ALA A 275 20.11 9.05 -10.60
C ALA A 275 20.38 9.31 -12.08
N ASN A 276 21.65 9.13 -12.47
CA ASN A 276 22.05 9.18 -13.87
C ASN A 276 21.30 8.06 -14.63
N PRO A 277 20.75 8.32 -15.84
CA PRO A 277 20.17 7.28 -16.69
C PRO A 277 21.02 6.01 -16.86
N GLU A 278 22.35 6.14 -16.84
CA GLU A 278 23.26 4.99 -16.91
C GLU A 278 23.08 4.00 -15.75
N SER A 279 22.54 4.44 -14.61
CA SER A 279 22.27 3.59 -13.43
C SER A 279 21.25 2.49 -13.70
N VAL A 280 20.48 2.58 -14.79
CA VAL A 280 19.62 1.48 -15.27
C VAL A 280 20.40 0.17 -15.46
N LYS A 281 21.71 0.27 -15.73
CA LYS A 281 22.59 -0.90 -15.87
C LYS A 281 22.63 -1.77 -14.60
N VAL A 282 22.46 -1.17 -13.42
CA VAL A 282 22.35 -1.90 -12.15
C VAL A 282 21.13 -2.82 -12.16
N LEU A 283 20.00 -2.34 -12.69
CA LEU A 283 18.76 -3.13 -12.79
C LEU A 283 18.92 -4.27 -13.81
N THR A 284 19.49 -3.98 -14.98
CA THR A 284 19.74 -5.03 -15.99
C THR A 284 20.75 -6.08 -15.52
N ALA A 285 21.80 -5.65 -14.81
CA ALA A 285 22.81 -6.55 -14.23
C ALA A 285 22.22 -7.47 -13.16
N GLY A 286 21.25 -6.94 -12.38
CA GLY A 286 20.48 -7.71 -11.42
C GLY A 286 19.44 -8.66 -12.00
N GLY A 287 19.15 -8.60 -13.31
CA GLY A 287 18.08 -9.39 -13.93
C GLY A 287 16.67 -8.87 -13.61
N VAL A 288 16.50 -7.56 -13.37
CA VAL A 288 15.18 -6.95 -13.17
C VAL A 288 14.45 -6.80 -14.51
N ASP A 289 13.25 -7.37 -14.61
CA ASP A 289 12.41 -7.31 -15.80
C ASP A 289 11.40 -6.15 -15.75
N ILE A 290 10.86 -5.83 -14.56
CA ILE A 290 9.80 -4.83 -14.38
C ILE A 290 10.13 -3.88 -13.22
N VAL A 291 9.74 -2.61 -13.36
CA VAL A 291 9.76 -1.64 -12.25
C VAL A 291 8.39 -1.00 -11.99
N ASN A 292 8.04 -0.83 -10.72
CA ASN A 292 6.95 0.07 -10.33
C ASN A 292 7.44 1.51 -10.25
N LEU A 293 6.77 2.41 -10.98
CA LEU A 293 6.99 3.86 -10.95
C LEU A 293 5.86 4.62 -10.24
N ALA A 294 4.77 3.95 -9.86
CA ALA A 294 3.74 4.57 -9.04
C ALA A 294 4.27 4.78 -7.62
N ASN A 295 4.98 5.87 -7.38
CA ASN A 295 5.54 6.23 -6.08
C ASN A 295 5.68 7.75 -5.89
N SER A 296 6.10 8.15 -4.68
CA SER A 296 6.22 9.55 -4.26
C SER A 296 7.26 10.35 -5.02
N HIS A 297 8.23 9.70 -5.66
CA HIS A 297 9.45 10.33 -6.18
C HIS A 297 9.59 10.27 -7.71
N ALA A 298 8.74 9.51 -8.41
CA ALA A 298 8.75 9.42 -9.88
C ALA A 298 8.63 10.79 -10.59
N MET A 299 8.09 11.80 -9.91
CA MET A 299 7.88 13.16 -10.42
C MET A 299 8.79 14.21 -9.77
N ASP A 300 9.88 13.83 -9.10
CA ASP A 300 10.80 14.79 -8.45
C ASP A 300 11.46 15.77 -9.42
N TYR A 301 11.59 15.39 -10.70
CA TYR A 301 12.09 16.22 -11.79
C TYR A 301 10.98 16.56 -12.80
N GLU A 302 9.72 16.54 -12.31
CA GLU A 302 8.49 16.79 -13.05
C GLU A 302 8.38 15.93 -14.32
N GLU A 303 7.61 16.38 -15.32
CA GLU A 303 7.38 15.62 -16.56
C GLU A 303 8.67 15.26 -17.31
N PRO A 304 9.68 16.14 -17.46
CA PRO A 304 10.93 15.76 -18.11
C PRO A 304 11.63 14.59 -17.41
N GLY A 305 11.67 14.61 -16.08
CA GLY A 305 12.27 13.53 -15.29
C GLY A 305 11.57 12.19 -15.47
N LEU A 306 10.23 12.18 -15.44
CA LEU A 306 9.45 10.96 -15.66
C LEU A 306 9.63 10.43 -17.09
N VAL A 307 9.57 11.32 -18.10
CA VAL A 307 9.71 10.94 -19.51
C VAL A 307 11.10 10.37 -19.80
N ASP A 308 12.16 10.98 -19.27
CA ASP A 308 13.53 10.45 -19.37
C ASP A 308 13.63 9.06 -18.73
N THR A 309 13.00 8.87 -17.57
CA THR A 309 13.00 7.60 -16.85
C THR A 309 12.34 6.51 -17.69
N ILE A 310 11.15 6.80 -18.22
CA ILE A 310 10.42 5.86 -19.10
C ILE A 310 11.24 5.52 -20.35
N ASN A 311 11.85 6.51 -21.00
CA ASN A 311 12.66 6.28 -22.19
C ASN A 311 13.90 5.42 -21.85
N THR A 312 14.53 5.67 -20.71
CA THR A 312 15.69 4.91 -20.23
C THR A 312 15.33 3.44 -20.00
N LEU A 313 14.20 3.17 -19.33
CA LEU A 313 13.71 1.81 -19.06
C LEU A 313 13.36 1.08 -20.37
N ASN A 314 12.63 1.73 -21.27
CA ASN A 314 12.28 1.16 -22.58
C ASN A 314 13.52 0.80 -23.41
N ASN A 315 14.52 1.67 -23.44
CA ASN A 315 15.78 1.42 -24.15
C ASN A 315 16.60 0.29 -23.53
N ALA A 316 16.47 0.07 -22.21
CA ALA A 316 17.09 -1.04 -21.49
C ALA A 316 16.28 -2.35 -21.61
N GLY A 317 15.07 -2.32 -22.17
CA GLY A 317 14.18 -3.47 -22.26
C GLY A 317 13.49 -3.84 -20.94
N ILE A 318 13.42 -2.91 -19.99
CA ILE A 318 12.76 -3.10 -18.68
C ILE A 318 11.32 -2.59 -18.78
N GLY A 319 10.35 -3.45 -18.45
CA GLY A 319 8.93 -3.09 -18.34
C GLY A 319 8.69 -2.10 -17.20
N HIS A 320 7.69 -1.25 -17.34
CA HIS A 320 7.34 -0.28 -16.31
C HIS A 320 5.83 -0.09 -16.19
N LEU A 321 5.39 0.26 -14.98
CA LEU A 321 3.97 0.43 -14.66
C LEU A 321 3.77 1.54 -13.62
N GLY A 322 2.52 2.01 -13.50
CA GLY A 322 2.11 2.94 -12.45
C GLY A 322 2.50 4.41 -12.68
N ALA A 323 3.12 4.74 -13.81
CA ALA A 323 3.32 6.12 -14.26
C ALA A 323 3.41 6.17 -15.79
N GLY A 324 3.13 7.32 -16.38
CA GLY A 324 3.09 7.45 -17.84
C GLY A 324 3.01 8.89 -18.33
N ARG A 325 3.11 9.06 -19.65
CA ARG A 325 2.99 10.37 -20.34
C ARG A 325 1.57 10.94 -20.32
N ASN A 326 0.60 10.12 -19.92
CA ASN A 326 -0.81 10.46 -19.73
C ASN A 326 -1.47 9.36 -18.89
N ILE A 327 -2.73 9.57 -18.52
CA ILE A 327 -3.50 8.65 -17.68
C ILE A 327 -3.68 7.27 -18.31
N LYS A 328 -3.72 7.17 -19.64
CA LYS A 328 -3.86 5.89 -20.34
C LYS A 328 -2.59 5.05 -20.16
N GLU A 329 -1.42 5.65 -20.36
CA GLU A 329 -0.13 4.99 -20.11
C GLU A 329 0.09 4.72 -18.61
N ALA A 330 -0.24 5.65 -17.72
CA ALA A 330 -0.06 5.46 -16.28
C ALA A 330 -0.90 4.29 -15.73
N ARG A 331 -2.11 4.07 -16.28
CA ARG A 331 -2.98 2.93 -15.95
C ARG A 331 -2.71 1.68 -16.79
N ARG A 332 -1.74 1.70 -17.71
CA ARG A 332 -1.44 0.54 -18.55
C ARG A 332 -0.83 -0.57 -17.68
N PRO A 333 -1.42 -1.78 -17.65
CA PRO A 333 -0.78 -2.92 -17.03
C PRO A 333 0.40 -3.40 -17.88
N ASP A 334 1.40 -4.00 -17.24
CA ASP A 334 2.38 -4.81 -17.96
C ASP A 334 1.92 -6.26 -17.99
N ILE A 335 1.90 -6.89 -19.17
CA ILE A 335 1.36 -8.25 -19.36
C ILE A 335 2.48 -9.15 -19.87
N ILE A 336 2.98 -10.03 -19.01
CA ILE A 336 4.05 -10.97 -19.36
C ILE A 336 3.47 -12.37 -19.52
N GLU A 337 3.80 -13.03 -20.63
CA GLU A 337 3.58 -14.46 -20.81
C GLU A 337 4.90 -15.21 -20.60
N VAL A 338 4.87 -16.15 -19.65
CA VAL A 338 6.04 -16.91 -19.23
C VAL A 338 5.63 -18.35 -18.94
N LYS A 339 6.33 -19.32 -19.53
CA LYS A 339 6.00 -20.76 -19.46
C LYS A 339 4.51 -21.06 -19.76
N GLY A 340 3.93 -20.30 -20.70
CA GLY A 340 2.52 -20.42 -21.08
C GLY A 340 1.50 -19.81 -20.10
N GLN A 341 1.95 -19.12 -19.05
CA GLN A 341 1.09 -18.43 -18.08
C GLN A 341 1.14 -16.90 -18.32
N ARG A 342 -0.01 -16.23 -18.37
CA ARG A 342 -0.12 -14.77 -18.48
C ARG A 342 -0.27 -14.11 -17.13
N ILE A 343 0.59 -13.16 -16.85
CA ILE A 343 0.67 -12.44 -15.58
C ILE A 343 0.52 -10.95 -15.87
N ALA A 344 -0.49 -10.34 -15.29
CA ALA A 344 -0.70 -8.90 -15.35
C ALA A 344 -0.16 -8.22 -14.11
N TYR A 345 0.59 -7.14 -14.30
CA TYR A 345 1.09 -6.30 -13.23
C TYR A 345 0.44 -4.93 -13.28
N LEU A 346 -0.06 -4.46 -12.14
CA LEU A 346 -0.64 -3.14 -11.94
C LEU A 346 0.12 -2.40 -10.83
N GLY A 347 0.15 -1.06 -10.91
CA GLY A 347 0.86 -0.21 -9.95
C GLY A 347 0.07 1.04 -9.60
N TYR A 348 -0.01 1.35 -8.30
CA TYR A 348 -0.73 2.51 -7.80
C TYR A 348 -0.01 3.20 -6.65
N TYR A 349 -0.07 4.53 -6.61
CA TYR A 349 0.43 5.32 -5.50
C TYR A 349 -0.75 5.87 -4.70
N ASP A 350 -0.75 5.66 -3.38
CA ASP A 350 -1.77 6.18 -2.46
C ASP A 350 -1.64 7.68 -2.17
N ALA A 351 -1.53 8.50 -3.23
CA ALA A 351 -1.67 9.94 -3.15
C ALA A 351 -2.15 10.50 -4.50
N ASP A 352 -2.89 11.60 -4.46
CA ASP A 352 -3.29 12.37 -5.66
C ASP A 352 -2.24 13.44 -6.05
N LEU A 353 -0.98 13.27 -5.67
CA LEU A 353 0.12 14.20 -5.98
C LEU A 353 0.74 13.87 -7.34
N HIS A 354 0.78 14.83 -8.27
CA HIS A 354 1.29 14.63 -9.64
C HIS A 354 0.58 13.50 -10.42
N ALA A 355 -0.73 13.32 -10.18
CA ALA A 355 -1.57 12.40 -10.93
C ALA A 355 -1.50 12.69 -12.44
N ALA A 356 -1.35 11.63 -13.25
CA ALA A 356 -1.48 11.75 -14.69
C ALA A 356 -2.92 12.11 -15.10
N ASP A 357 -3.06 12.87 -16.18
CA ASP A 357 -4.34 13.16 -16.82
C ASP A 357 -4.28 12.93 -18.34
N GLN A 358 -5.28 13.37 -19.10
CA GLN A 358 -5.33 13.16 -20.55
C GLN A 358 -4.17 13.82 -21.31
N GLY A 359 -3.65 14.95 -20.83
CA GLY A 359 -2.59 15.73 -21.46
C GLY A 359 -1.32 15.88 -20.64
N LYS A 360 -1.31 15.34 -19.40
CA LYS A 360 -0.23 15.52 -18.44
C LYS A 360 0.41 14.21 -18.03
N ALA A 361 1.75 14.16 -18.08
CA ALA A 361 2.51 13.05 -17.53
C ALA A 361 2.40 13.00 -16.01
N GLY A 362 2.43 11.80 -15.44
CA GLY A 362 2.32 11.63 -14.00
C GLY A 362 2.17 10.20 -13.54
N ILE A 363 1.88 10.07 -12.25
CA ILE A 363 1.68 8.80 -11.55
C ILE A 363 0.23 8.31 -11.70
N ASN A 364 0.05 7.00 -11.53
CA ASN A 364 -1.26 6.38 -11.38
C ASN A 364 -1.71 6.45 -9.92
N SER A 365 -2.42 7.52 -9.58
CA SER A 365 -3.01 7.67 -8.24
C SER A 365 -4.07 6.60 -7.99
N ARG A 366 -4.00 5.98 -6.82
CA ARG A 366 -4.97 4.98 -6.40
C ARG A 366 -6.35 5.61 -6.25
N ARG A 367 -7.30 5.08 -7.02
CA ARG A 367 -8.75 5.24 -6.76
C ARG A 367 -9.41 3.88 -6.78
N ASN A 368 -10.14 3.52 -5.73
CA ASN A 368 -10.68 2.16 -5.56
C ASN A 368 -11.57 1.73 -6.73
N ASN A 369 -12.35 2.65 -7.30
CA ASN A 369 -13.17 2.36 -8.49
C ASN A 369 -12.31 2.07 -9.73
N ARG A 370 -11.17 2.75 -9.91
CA ARG A 370 -10.22 2.51 -11.01
C ARG A 370 -9.47 1.20 -10.83
N VAL A 371 -8.99 0.91 -9.61
CA VAL A 371 -8.39 -0.39 -9.27
C VAL A 371 -9.34 -1.53 -9.64
N ALA A 372 -10.59 -1.41 -9.21
CA ALA A 372 -11.62 -2.41 -9.50
C ALA A 372 -11.95 -2.54 -11.00
N GLU A 373 -11.97 -1.41 -11.72
CA GLU A 373 -12.16 -1.39 -13.18
C GLU A 373 -11.00 -2.06 -13.92
N ASP A 374 -9.75 -1.75 -13.57
CA ASP A 374 -8.55 -2.32 -14.17
C ASP A 374 -8.50 -3.84 -13.98
N ILE A 375 -8.74 -4.31 -12.76
CA ILE A 375 -8.75 -5.75 -12.44
C ILE A 375 -9.87 -6.45 -13.21
N ARG A 376 -11.09 -5.89 -13.23
CA ARG A 376 -12.22 -6.49 -13.95
C ARG A 376 -11.98 -6.57 -15.46
N ALA A 377 -11.33 -5.56 -16.05
CA ALA A 377 -11.00 -5.59 -17.47
C ALA A 377 -10.06 -6.75 -17.80
N LEU A 378 -9.08 -7.03 -16.93
CA LEU A 378 -8.08 -8.07 -17.14
C LEU A 378 -8.58 -9.48 -16.80
N ARG A 379 -9.48 -9.61 -15.82
CA ARG A 379 -9.92 -10.91 -15.32
C ARG A 379 -10.58 -11.74 -16.43
N GLY A 380 -10.13 -12.99 -16.57
CA GLY A 380 -10.57 -13.91 -17.62
C GLY A 380 -9.72 -13.87 -18.89
N GLN A 381 -8.82 -12.89 -19.04
CA GLN A 381 -7.86 -12.82 -20.15
C GLN A 381 -6.43 -13.19 -19.74
N VAL A 382 -6.15 -13.17 -18.44
CA VAL A 382 -4.86 -13.52 -17.83
C VAL A 382 -5.04 -14.59 -16.75
N ASP A 383 -3.96 -15.30 -16.43
CA ASP A 383 -3.96 -16.35 -15.41
C ASP A 383 -3.80 -15.74 -14.00
N TRP A 384 -2.96 -14.69 -13.89
CA TRP A 384 -2.58 -14.05 -12.64
C TRP A 384 -2.64 -12.53 -12.71
N ILE A 385 -3.12 -11.87 -11.66
CA ILE A 385 -3.14 -10.41 -11.51
C ILE A 385 -2.39 -10.03 -10.23
N ILE A 386 -1.32 -9.25 -10.40
CA ILE A 386 -0.43 -8.81 -9.33
C ILE A 386 -0.57 -7.30 -9.20
N VAL A 387 -0.87 -6.83 -7.99
CA VAL A 387 -1.08 -5.41 -7.73
C VAL A 387 -0.03 -4.88 -6.77
N ASN A 388 0.69 -3.85 -7.22
CA ASN A 388 1.74 -3.20 -6.48
C ASN A 388 1.24 -1.84 -5.96
N TYR A 389 1.48 -1.58 -4.68
CA TYR A 389 1.13 -0.31 -4.06
C TYR A 389 2.35 0.38 -3.46
N HIS A 390 2.41 1.69 -3.64
CA HIS A 390 3.26 2.56 -2.85
C HIS A 390 2.36 3.31 -1.87
N TRP A 391 2.46 3.02 -0.56
CA TRP A 391 1.42 3.39 0.41
C TRP A 391 1.89 3.38 1.86
N GLY A 392 1.03 3.81 2.78
CA GLY A 392 1.31 3.74 4.20
C GLY A 392 2.00 4.98 4.72
N VAL A 393 2.60 4.86 5.90
CA VAL A 393 3.29 5.96 6.57
C VAL A 393 4.76 5.57 6.68
N GLU A 394 5.64 6.48 6.28
CA GLU A 394 7.09 6.32 6.43
C GLU A 394 7.45 5.86 7.85
N LEU A 395 8.29 4.83 7.92
CA LEU A 395 8.83 4.23 9.14
C LEU A 395 7.79 3.66 10.12
N ALA A 396 6.55 3.44 9.68
CA ALA A 396 5.58 2.74 10.50
C ALA A 396 5.83 1.22 10.43
N ASP A 397 6.09 0.60 11.58
CA ASP A 397 6.39 -0.84 11.67
C ASP A 397 5.18 -1.74 11.34
N TYR A 398 3.96 -1.19 11.41
CA TYR A 398 2.72 -1.91 11.14
C TYR A 398 1.89 -1.22 10.07
N PRO A 399 1.23 -1.99 9.17
CA PRO A 399 0.31 -1.42 8.21
C PRO A 399 -0.88 -0.76 8.93
N GLY A 400 -1.32 0.38 8.42
CA GLY A 400 -2.55 1.01 8.90
C GLY A 400 -3.78 0.18 8.53
N ASP A 401 -4.85 0.28 9.32
CA ASP A 401 -6.12 -0.41 9.06
C ASP A 401 -6.64 -0.18 7.63
N TRP A 402 -6.44 1.03 7.09
CA TRP A 402 -6.83 1.36 5.72
C TRP A 402 -5.97 0.66 4.65
N GLN A 403 -4.68 0.38 4.91
CA GLN A 403 -3.83 -0.42 4.00
C GLN A 403 -4.34 -1.86 3.96
N ILE A 404 -4.71 -2.40 5.13
CA ILE A 404 -5.30 -3.74 5.25
C ILE A 404 -6.62 -3.81 4.48
N ASP A 405 -7.54 -2.87 4.72
CA ASP A 405 -8.83 -2.82 4.05
C ASP A 405 -8.70 -2.67 2.53
N LEU A 406 -7.76 -1.84 2.08
CA LEU A 406 -7.46 -1.66 0.66
C LEU A 406 -6.88 -2.94 0.03
N ALA A 407 -5.90 -3.58 0.66
CA ALA A 407 -5.30 -4.80 0.13
C ALA A 407 -6.34 -5.93 0.00
N ARG A 408 -7.18 -6.10 1.02
CA ARG A 408 -8.28 -7.08 1.01
C ARG A 408 -9.34 -6.73 -0.04
N PHE A 409 -9.69 -5.45 -0.19
CA PHE A 409 -10.56 -4.99 -1.26
C PHE A 409 -10.00 -5.34 -2.64
N THR A 410 -8.70 -5.17 -2.85
CA THR A 410 -8.02 -5.49 -4.12
C THR A 410 -8.07 -6.99 -4.44
N ILE A 411 -7.83 -7.86 -3.44
CA ILE A 411 -8.05 -9.30 -3.58
C ILE A 411 -9.53 -9.61 -3.88
N ASP A 412 -10.46 -8.93 -3.21
CA ASP A 412 -11.91 -9.10 -3.43
C ASP A 412 -12.36 -8.70 -4.85
N GLN A 413 -11.60 -7.83 -5.54
CA GLN A 413 -11.84 -7.50 -6.96
C GLN A 413 -11.29 -8.55 -7.94
N GLY A 414 -10.45 -9.49 -7.48
CA GLY A 414 -9.90 -10.57 -8.31
C GLY A 414 -8.40 -10.50 -8.56
N ALA A 415 -7.65 -9.69 -7.79
CA ALA A 415 -6.20 -9.79 -7.73
C ALA A 415 -5.77 -11.10 -7.04
N ASP A 416 -4.64 -11.65 -7.46
CA ASP A 416 -4.08 -12.89 -6.92
C ASP A 416 -2.93 -12.64 -5.93
N LEU A 417 -2.28 -11.47 -6.00
CA LEU A 417 -1.20 -11.03 -5.10
C LEU A 417 -1.22 -9.52 -4.92
N VAL A 418 -0.97 -9.06 -3.71
CA VAL A 418 -0.72 -7.64 -3.39
C VAL A 418 0.65 -7.46 -2.76
N VAL A 419 1.47 -6.57 -3.33
CA VAL A 419 2.81 -6.22 -2.84
C VAL A 419 2.88 -4.73 -2.54
N GLY A 420 3.28 -4.37 -1.33
CA GLY A 420 3.38 -2.99 -0.85
C GLY A 420 4.83 -2.51 -0.74
N HIS A 421 4.98 -1.20 -0.90
CA HIS A 421 6.21 -0.42 -0.83
C HIS A 421 5.90 0.94 -0.16
N HIS A 422 6.93 1.79 0.07
CA HIS A 422 6.90 3.13 0.69
C HIS A 422 7.33 3.25 2.16
N PRO A 423 6.91 2.40 3.13
CA PRO A 423 7.24 2.64 4.53
C PRO A 423 8.74 2.66 4.86
N HIS A 424 9.61 2.26 3.93
CA HIS A 424 11.07 2.13 4.09
C HIS A 424 11.52 1.12 5.16
N VAL A 425 10.56 0.42 5.78
CA VAL A 425 10.76 -0.65 6.77
C VAL A 425 9.96 -1.87 6.39
N LEU A 426 10.40 -3.05 6.82
CA LEU A 426 9.63 -4.28 6.62
C LEU A 426 8.30 -4.18 7.39
N GLN A 427 7.19 -4.51 6.74
CA GLN A 427 5.90 -4.69 7.39
C GLN A 427 5.44 -6.15 7.25
N GLY A 428 4.45 -6.53 8.04
CA GLY A 428 3.91 -7.88 8.03
C GLY A 428 3.31 -8.31 6.69
N ALA A 429 2.95 -9.58 6.62
CA ALA A 429 2.22 -10.19 5.52
C ALA A 429 0.99 -10.94 6.05
N GLU A 430 -0.02 -11.12 5.19
CA GLU A 430 -1.18 -11.97 5.49
C GLU A 430 -1.60 -12.80 4.27
N VAL A 431 -2.34 -13.88 4.52
CA VAL A 431 -3.04 -14.63 3.48
C VAL A 431 -4.53 -14.40 3.64
N TYR A 432 -5.14 -13.70 2.69
CA TYR A 432 -6.56 -13.39 2.68
C TYR A 432 -7.25 -14.13 1.54
N LYS A 433 -8.24 -14.98 1.86
CA LYS A 433 -8.94 -15.85 0.89
C LYS A 433 -7.98 -16.70 0.03
N GLY A 434 -6.90 -17.19 0.65
CA GLY A 434 -5.88 -17.99 -0.05
C GLY A 434 -4.94 -17.19 -0.95
N ARG A 435 -4.98 -15.84 -0.89
CA ARG A 435 -4.09 -14.96 -1.66
C ARG A 435 -3.13 -14.21 -0.75
N PRO A 436 -1.82 -14.17 -1.07
CA PRO A 436 -0.85 -13.46 -0.26
C PRO A 436 -0.96 -11.93 -0.44
N ILE A 437 -0.75 -11.23 0.68
CA ILE A 437 -0.63 -9.79 0.78
C ILE A 437 0.64 -9.50 1.58
N VAL A 438 1.56 -8.71 1.03
CA VAL A 438 2.76 -8.22 1.73
C VAL A 438 2.68 -6.70 1.79
N TYR A 439 2.71 -6.11 2.98
CA TYR A 439 2.41 -4.66 3.13
C TYR A 439 3.61 -3.75 2.87
N SER A 440 4.83 -4.22 3.13
CA SER A 440 6.07 -3.53 2.79
C SER A 440 7.22 -4.53 2.81
N LEU A 441 8.07 -4.50 1.78
CA LEU A 441 9.33 -5.25 1.72
C LEU A 441 10.53 -4.47 2.28
N GLY A 442 10.35 -3.20 2.66
CA GLY A 442 11.43 -2.31 3.10
C GLY A 442 12.26 -1.76 1.96
N ASN A 443 13.48 -1.32 2.27
CA ASN A 443 14.45 -0.81 1.29
C ASN A 443 15.33 -1.96 0.78
N PHE A 444 15.42 -2.13 -0.53
CA PHE A 444 16.25 -3.18 -1.14
C PHE A 444 17.64 -2.65 -1.54
N ILE A 445 17.69 -1.59 -2.34
CA ILE A 445 18.92 -0.86 -2.68
C ILE A 445 18.66 0.60 -2.33
N PHE A 446 19.32 1.16 -1.32
CA PHE A 446 19.03 2.54 -0.89
C PHE A 446 20.24 3.20 -0.24
N GLY A 447 20.68 4.33 -0.79
CA GLY A 447 21.71 5.18 -0.20
C GLY A 447 21.13 6.16 0.84
N ALA A 448 21.95 6.57 1.82
CA ALA A 448 21.67 7.58 2.86
C ALA A 448 20.99 7.12 4.18
N ASN A 449 20.89 5.82 4.48
CA ASN A 449 20.51 5.42 5.83
C ASN A 449 21.70 5.55 6.80
N ALA A 450 21.72 6.64 7.57
CA ALA A 450 22.61 6.82 8.73
C ALA A 450 22.25 5.88 9.91
N ARG A 451 21.50 4.80 9.66
CA ARG A 451 20.96 3.86 10.66
C ARG A 451 21.47 2.45 10.38
N SER A 452 21.81 1.75 11.45
CA SER A 452 22.45 0.43 11.42
C SER A 452 21.50 -0.75 11.22
N ASP A 453 20.19 -0.53 11.19
CA ASP A 453 19.19 -1.60 11.16
C ASP A 453 17.87 -1.18 10.52
N TYR A 454 17.70 -1.50 9.24
CA TYR A 454 16.38 -1.86 8.75
C TYR A 454 16.48 -3.20 8.05
N ASP A 455 15.80 -4.19 8.63
CA ASP A 455 15.56 -5.47 7.97
C ASP A 455 14.84 -5.22 6.64
N THR A 456 15.30 -5.90 5.60
CA THR A 456 14.70 -5.93 4.28
C THR A 456 14.32 -7.35 3.94
N ALA A 457 13.34 -7.51 3.06
CA ALA A 457 12.95 -8.81 2.56
C ALA A 457 12.82 -8.79 1.04
N VAL A 458 13.03 -9.96 0.45
CA VAL A 458 12.71 -10.24 -0.94
C VAL A 458 11.64 -11.33 -0.94
N LEU A 459 10.57 -11.10 -1.69
CA LEU A 459 9.48 -12.05 -1.82
C LEU A 459 9.68 -12.90 -3.07
N LYS A 460 9.83 -14.20 -2.88
CA LYS A 460 9.77 -15.20 -3.95
C LYS A 460 8.38 -15.83 -3.98
N VAL A 461 7.76 -15.87 -5.16
CA VAL A 461 6.44 -16.48 -5.37
C VAL A 461 6.57 -17.56 -6.45
N SER A 462 5.95 -18.72 -6.23
CA SER A 462 5.96 -19.83 -7.18
C SER A 462 4.56 -20.13 -7.66
N LEU A 463 4.31 -19.98 -8.96
CA LEU A 463 3.01 -20.19 -9.59
C LEU A 463 2.97 -21.56 -10.26
N LYS A 464 2.13 -22.46 -9.75
CA LYS A 464 2.02 -23.84 -10.23
C LYS A 464 0.59 -24.34 -10.19
N ASP A 465 0.11 -24.92 -11.29
CA ASP A 465 -1.21 -25.57 -11.36
C ASP A 465 -2.38 -24.67 -10.90
N ARG A 466 -2.33 -23.37 -11.25
CA ARG A 466 -3.28 -22.32 -10.77
C ARG A 466 -3.27 -22.07 -9.26
N ASN A 467 -2.26 -22.58 -8.56
CA ASN A 467 -1.96 -22.27 -7.17
C ASN A 467 -0.73 -21.35 -7.08
N MET A 468 -0.67 -20.58 -6.01
CA MET A 468 0.37 -19.61 -5.68
C MET A 468 0.97 -19.93 -4.33
#